data_AF-A0A9D1R307-F1
#
_entry.id   AF-A0A9D1R307-F1
#
_cell.length_a   1.000
_cell.length_b   1.000
_cell.length_c   1.000
_cell.angle_alpha   90.00
_cell.angle_beta   90.00
_cell.angle_gamma   90.00
#
_symmetry.space_group_name_H-M   'P 1'
#
loop_
_entity.id
_entity.type
_entity.pdbx_description
1 polymer ?
#
loop_
_entity_poly.entity_id
_entity_poly.type
_entity_poly.pdbx_seq_one_letter_code
_entity_poly.pdbx_strand_id
1 'polypeptide(L)'
;MPPSVARLEAEPITLEMVRPVAKANFDAGYRFVTLSVHNLGDGNLDIIYHYDKNLTMRHYRLTVPLGQAVPSISDIYFCSLLVENESRDQYGINWDGLILDFQGSLYLEKDTPPPLLRGPSCTLSTVTKK
;
A
#
# COMPACT_ATOMS: atom_id res chain seq x y z
N MET A 1 -30.07 -15.28 3.41
CA MET A 1 -28.62 -15.07 3.51
C MET A 1 -28.41 -13.59 3.81
N PRO A 2 -27.85 -13.19 4.97
CA PRO A 2 -27.53 -11.79 5.19
C PRO A 2 -26.45 -11.36 4.17
N PRO A 3 -26.44 -10.10 3.72
CA PRO A 3 -25.42 -9.63 2.78
C PRO A 3 -24.06 -9.70 3.48
N SER A 4 -23.26 -10.70 3.13
CA SER A 4 -21.92 -10.94 3.69
C SER A 4 -20.89 -9.98 3.07
N VAL A 5 -21.18 -8.69 3.08
CA VAL A 5 -20.23 -7.66 2.66
C VAL A 5 -19.87 -6.86 3.90
N ALA A 6 -19.05 -7.47 4.76
CA ALA A 6 -18.28 -6.69 5.72
C ALA A 6 -17.37 -5.78 4.88
N ARG A 7 -17.72 -4.49 4.81
CA ARG A 7 -16.83 -3.49 4.22
C ARG A 7 -15.58 -3.43 5.10
N LEU A 8 -14.42 -3.36 4.47
CA LEU A 8 -13.18 -3.12 5.20
C LEU A 8 -13.26 -1.71 5.79
N GLU A 9 -13.44 -1.61 7.10
CA GLU A 9 -13.46 -0.34 7.82
C GLU A 9 -12.00 0.07 8.06
N ALA A 10 -11.55 1.10 7.33
CA ALA A 10 -10.21 1.67 7.50
C ALA A 10 -10.31 3.11 7.99
N GLU A 11 -9.59 3.39 9.08
CA GLU A 11 -9.50 4.73 9.65
C GLU A 11 -8.63 5.61 8.75
N PRO A 12 -9.13 6.75 8.24
CA PRO A 12 -8.34 7.63 7.40
C PRO A 12 -7.23 8.30 8.22
N ILE A 13 -6.01 8.29 7.71
CA ILE A 13 -4.83 8.91 8.31
C ILE A 13 -4.15 9.86 7.31
N THR A 14 -3.43 10.84 7.85
CA THR A 14 -2.59 11.76 7.08
C THR A 14 -1.14 11.27 7.06
N LEU A 15 -0.33 11.81 6.13
CA LEU A 15 1.08 11.47 5.97
C LEU A 15 1.88 11.61 7.27
N GLU A 16 1.65 12.69 8.02
CA GLU A 16 2.34 12.99 9.27
C GLU A 16 2.01 11.98 10.38
N MET A 17 0.82 11.35 10.30
CA MET A 17 0.32 10.42 11.31
C MET A 17 0.76 8.97 11.06
N VAL A 18 1.33 8.65 9.90
CA VAL A 18 1.77 7.28 9.56
C VAL A 18 2.73 6.72 10.62
N ARG A 19 3.82 7.44 10.91
CA ARG A 19 4.82 6.99 11.90
C ARG A 19 4.30 7.00 13.34
N PRO A 20 3.61 8.06 13.81
CA PRO A 20 2.98 8.04 15.13
C PRO A 20 2.00 6.87 15.31
N VAL A 21 1.17 6.57 14.31
CA VAL A 21 0.21 5.46 14.37
C VAL A 21 0.94 4.12 14.37
N ALA A 22 1.94 3.94 13.51
CA ALA A 22 2.76 2.72 13.50
C ALA A 22 3.43 2.48 14.86
N LYS A 23 4.02 3.53 15.45
CA LYS A 23 4.66 3.46 16.77
C LYS A 23 3.66 3.15 17.89
N ALA A 24 2.51 3.83 17.90
CA ALA A 24 1.46 3.58 18.88
C ALA A 24 0.93 2.14 18.80
N ASN A 25 0.79 1.60 17.59
CA ASN A 25 0.39 0.20 17.38
C ASN A 25 1.48 -0.76 17.86
N PHE A 26 2.76 -0.47 17.60
CA PHE A 26 3.89 -1.26 18.07
C PHE A 26 3.94 -1.30 19.60
N ASP A 27 3.86 -0.14 20.25
CA ASP A 27 3.87 -0.02 21.72
C ASP A 27 2.64 -0.70 22.34
N ALA A 28 1.49 -0.67 21.66
CA ALA A 28 0.29 -1.39 22.07
C ALA A 28 0.33 -2.91 21.78
N GLY A 29 1.39 -3.43 21.16
CA GLY A 29 1.58 -4.86 20.88
C GLY A 29 0.81 -5.37 19.66
N TYR A 30 0.45 -4.51 18.71
CA TYR A 30 -0.08 -4.94 17.42
C TYR A 30 1.05 -5.44 16.52
N ARG A 31 0.75 -6.45 15.72
CA ARG A 31 1.64 -6.98 14.69
C ARG A 31 1.30 -6.35 13.35
N PHE A 32 2.29 -5.84 12.65
CA PHE A 32 2.11 -5.43 11.27
C PHE A 32 1.99 -6.68 10.38
N VAL A 33 0.89 -6.77 9.63
CA VAL A 33 0.60 -7.91 8.77
C VAL A 33 1.09 -7.64 7.35
N THR A 34 0.56 -6.58 6.74
CA THR A 34 0.91 -6.15 5.38
C THR A 34 0.40 -4.74 5.11
N LEU A 35 0.77 -4.17 3.96
CA LEU A 35 0.13 -3.00 3.38
C LEU A 35 -0.42 -3.35 1.99
N SER A 36 -1.56 -2.76 1.62
CA SER A 36 -2.14 -2.91 0.30
C SER A 36 -2.17 -1.56 -0.39
N VAL A 37 -1.75 -1.50 -1.65
CA VAL A 37 -1.82 -0.29 -2.46
C VAL A 37 -2.90 -0.44 -3.50
N HIS A 38 -3.72 0.59 -3.65
CA HIS A 38 -4.77 0.67 -4.65
C HIS A 38 -4.64 1.96 -5.45
N ASN A 39 -4.59 1.85 -6.77
CA ASN A 39 -4.62 3.00 -7.65
C ASN A 39 -6.07 3.38 -7.94
N LEU A 40 -6.48 4.59 -7.53
CA LEU A 40 -7.84 5.10 -7.70
C LEU A 40 -8.11 5.58 -9.15
N GLY A 41 -7.07 5.72 -9.97
CA GLY A 41 -7.18 6.13 -11.38
C GLY A 41 -7.41 7.63 -11.60
N ASP A 42 -7.54 8.41 -10.54
CA ASP A 42 -7.68 9.88 -10.54
C ASP A 42 -6.34 10.61 -10.28
N GLY A 43 -5.23 9.85 -10.28
CA GLY A 43 -3.91 10.35 -9.89
C GLY A 43 -3.60 10.21 -8.40
N ASN A 44 -4.50 9.62 -7.62
CA ASN A 44 -4.27 9.27 -6.22
C ASN A 44 -4.06 7.76 -6.03
N LEU A 45 -3.26 7.42 -5.03
CA LEU A 45 -3.03 6.08 -4.52
C LEU A 45 -3.57 5.98 -3.09
N ASP A 46 -4.34 4.93 -2.84
CA ASP A 46 -4.77 4.54 -1.50
C ASP A 46 -3.81 3.47 -0.95
N ILE A 47 -3.18 3.75 0.17
CA ILE A 47 -2.32 2.83 0.91
C ILE A 47 -3.08 2.41 2.16
N ILE A 48 -3.34 1.11 2.33
CA ILE A 48 -4.06 0.54 3.46
C ILE A 48 -3.09 -0.28 4.29
N TYR A 49 -2.87 0.13 5.54
CA TYR A 49 -2.05 -0.61 6.50
C TYR A 49 -2.91 -1.59 7.28
N HIS A 50 -2.44 -2.83 7.39
CA HIS A 50 -3.14 -3.90 8.11
C HIS A 50 -2.36 -4.30 9.36
N TYR A 51 -3.00 -4.15 10.52
CA TYR A 51 -2.45 -4.56 11.81
C TYR A 51 -3.34 -5.64 12.43
N ASP A 52 -2.73 -6.64 13.05
CA ASP A 52 -3.44 -7.69 13.79
C ASP A 52 -3.05 -7.65 15.27
N LYS A 53 -4.04 -7.89 16.13
CA LYS A 53 -3.82 -8.23 17.54
C LYS A 53 -4.92 -9.16 18.01
N ASN A 54 -4.53 -10.34 18.49
CA ASN A 54 -5.46 -11.35 19.04
C ASN A 54 -6.64 -11.65 18.09
N LEU A 55 -6.37 -11.87 16.79
CA LEU A 55 -7.37 -12.14 15.75
C LEU A 55 -8.32 -10.97 15.47
N THR A 56 -7.99 -9.77 15.94
CA THR A 56 -8.70 -8.53 15.62
C THR A 56 -7.84 -7.67 14.71
N MET A 57 -8.32 -7.45 13.50
CA MET A 57 -7.65 -6.61 12.51
C MET A 57 -8.04 -5.15 12.68
N ARG A 58 -7.07 -4.25 12.56
CA ARG A 58 -7.30 -2.81 12.42
C ARG A 58 -6.66 -2.33 11.13
N HIS A 59 -7.39 -1.48 10.42
CA HIS A 59 -6.96 -0.95 9.13
C HIS A 59 -6.84 0.57 9.20
N TYR A 60 -5.77 1.09 8.60
CA TYR A 60 -5.58 2.52 8.42
C TYR A 60 -5.42 2.81 6.94
N ARG A 61 -6.10 3.84 6.44
CA ARG A 61 -6.05 4.24 5.02
C ARG A 61 -5.39 5.60 4.88
N LEU A 62 -4.39 5.66 4.02
CA LEU A 62 -3.67 6.86 3.64
C LEU A 62 -3.89 7.10 2.14
N THR A 63 -4.46 8.24 1.78
CA THR A 63 -4.62 8.65 0.38
C THR A 63 -3.54 9.66 0.04
N VAL A 64 -2.74 9.38 -1.00
CA VAL A 64 -1.62 10.23 -1.44
C VAL A 64 -1.66 10.45 -2.94
N PRO A 65 -1.24 11.62 -3.44
CA PRO A 65 -1.09 11.81 -4.87
C PRO A 65 0.11 11.01 -5.41
N LEU A 66 0.04 10.64 -6.69
CA LEU A 66 1.11 9.90 -7.34
C LEU A 66 2.45 10.65 -7.26
N GLY A 67 3.51 9.95 -6.85
CA GLY A 67 4.85 10.51 -6.71
C GLY A 67 5.12 11.25 -5.38
N GLN A 68 4.10 11.41 -4.54
CA GLN A 68 4.29 11.93 -3.18
C GLN A 68 5.18 10.98 -2.37
N ALA A 69 6.16 11.54 -1.67
CA ALA A 69 7.00 10.77 -0.77
C ALA A 69 6.22 10.41 0.51
N VAL A 70 6.28 9.13 0.87
CA VAL A 70 5.60 8.56 2.05
C VAL A 70 6.67 8.10 3.05
N PRO A 71 6.55 8.42 4.34
CA PRO A 71 7.50 7.93 5.33
C PRO A 71 7.39 6.40 5.49
N SER A 72 8.53 5.72 5.39
CA SER A 72 8.66 4.28 5.68
C SER A 72 8.42 4.02 7.17
N ILE A 73 7.91 2.81 7.47
CA ILE A 73 7.74 2.28 8.83
C ILE A 73 8.72 1.12 9.11
N SER A 74 9.70 0.90 8.23
CA SER A 74 10.66 -0.22 8.32
C SER A 74 11.55 -0.18 9.56
N ASP A 75 11.73 1.01 10.16
CA ASP A 75 12.40 1.22 11.45
C ASP A 75 11.62 0.71 12.66
N ILE A 76 10.30 0.78 12.60
CA ILE A 76 9.40 0.30 13.66
C ILE A 76 9.10 -1.19 13.42
N TYR A 77 8.74 -1.53 12.18
CA TYR A 77 8.41 -2.89 11.76
C TYR A 77 9.33 -3.32 10.65
N PHE A 78 10.40 -4.04 10.99
CA PHE A 78 11.37 -4.52 10.01
C PHE A 78 10.73 -5.35 8.88
N CYS A 79 9.63 -6.06 9.16
CA CYS A 79 8.90 -6.82 8.13
C CYS A 79 8.25 -5.95 7.05
N SER A 80 8.04 -4.64 7.28
CA SER A 80 7.46 -3.74 6.27
C SER A 80 8.38 -3.52 5.07
N LEU A 81 9.70 -3.73 5.24
CA LEU A 81 10.69 -3.48 4.18
C LEU A 81 10.34 -4.21 2.89
N LEU A 82 9.83 -5.44 2.97
CA LEU A 82 9.52 -6.26 1.80
C LEU A 82 8.34 -5.68 1.04
N VAL A 83 7.29 -5.30 1.76
CA VAL A 83 6.05 -4.79 1.17
C VAL A 83 6.21 -3.35 0.68
N GLU A 84 7.02 -2.54 1.35
CA GLU A 84 7.40 -1.20 0.89
C GLU A 84 8.23 -1.27 -0.41
N ASN A 85 9.19 -2.18 -0.50
CA ASN A 85 9.95 -2.38 -1.74
C ASN A 85 9.06 -2.96 -2.86
N GLU A 86 8.16 -3.91 -2.56
CA GLU A 86 7.18 -4.42 -3.53
C GLU A 86 6.30 -3.29 -4.08
N SER A 87 5.74 -2.46 -3.20
CA SER A 87 4.88 -1.35 -3.61
C SER A 87 5.63 -0.28 -4.40
N ARG A 88 6.92 -0.07 -4.13
CA ARG A 88 7.79 0.76 -4.98
C ARG A 88 7.94 0.17 -6.38
N ASP A 89 8.24 -1.12 -6.50
CA ASP A 89 8.40 -1.80 -7.79
C ASP A 89 7.09 -1.78 -8.61
N GLN A 90 5.97 -2.10 -7.96
CA GLN A 90 4.68 -2.29 -8.63
C GLN A 90 3.95 -0.97 -8.95
N TYR A 91 4.00 -0.01 -8.02
CA TYR A 91 3.23 1.24 -8.08
C TYR A 91 4.09 2.51 -8.15
N GLY A 92 5.42 2.40 -8.12
CA GLY A 92 6.31 3.56 -8.21
C GLY A 92 6.23 4.50 -7.00
N ILE A 93 5.86 4.00 -5.81
CA ILE A 93 5.79 4.81 -4.60
C ILE A 93 7.19 5.20 -4.13
N ASN A 94 7.37 6.47 -3.78
CA ASN A 94 8.59 6.98 -3.18
C ASN A 94 8.50 6.84 -1.66
N TRP A 95 9.35 5.99 -1.09
CA TRP A 95 9.43 5.78 0.37
C TRP A 95 10.64 6.51 0.95
N ASP A 96 10.40 7.34 1.96
CA ASP A 96 11.43 8.06 2.69
C ASP A 96 11.84 7.29 3.96
N GLY A 97 13.14 7.03 4.12
CA GLY A 97 13.68 6.40 5.32
C GLY A 97 13.66 4.87 5.35
N LEU A 98 13.63 4.22 4.18
CA LEU A 98 13.87 2.78 4.06
C LEU A 98 15.23 2.40 4.64
N ILE A 99 15.27 1.39 5.53
CA ILE A 99 16.53 0.84 6.06
C ILE A 99 17.33 0.16 4.95
N LEU A 100 16.65 -0.60 4.10
CA LEU A 100 17.24 -1.35 3.00
C LEU A 100 16.45 -1.05 1.73
N ASP A 101 17.07 -0.28 0.85
CA ASP A 101 16.49 0.10 -0.43
C ASP A 101 17.02 -0.81 -1.55
N PHE A 102 16.12 -1.54 -2.20
CA PHE A 102 16.43 -2.36 -3.39
C PHE A 102 16.30 -1.57 -4.70
N GLN A 103 16.01 -0.27 -4.65
CA GLN A 103 16.01 0.67 -5.78
C GLN A 103 15.19 0.21 -6.99
N GLY A 104 14.04 -0.44 -6.78
CA GLY A 104 13.21 -0.91 -7.89
C GLY A 104 13.59 -2.30 -8.43
N SER A 105 14.47 -3.03 -7.73
CA SER A 105 15.03 -4.31 -8.22
C SER A 105 14.74 -5.51 -7.32
N LEU A 106 13.71 -5.43 -6.46
CA LEU A 106 13.36 -6.56 -5.61
C LEU A 106 12.70 -7.67 -6.45
N TYR A 107 11.71 -7.31 -7.26
CA TYR A 107 10.97 -8.25 -8.12
C TYR A 107 11.07 -7.93 -9.60
N LEU A 108 11.28 -6.66 -9.95
CA LEU A 108 11.37 -6.21 -11.34
C LEU A 108 12.83 -6.02 -11.76
N GLU A 109 13.09 -6.15 -13.07
CA GLU A 109 14.37 -5.72 -13.62
C GLU A 109 14.44 -4.18 -13.62
N LYS A 110 15.64 -3.62 -13.46
CA LYS A 110 15.88 -2.17 -13.27
C LYS A 110 15.22 -1.27 -14.32
N ASP A 111 14.99 -1.77 -15.53
CA ASP A 111 14.41 -1.00 -16.65
C ASP A 111 12.93 -1.34 -16.90
N THR A 112 12.28 -2.09 -16.01
CA THR A 112 10.86 -2.42 -16.15
C THR A 112 10.00 -1.31 -15.56
N PRO A 113 9.13 -0.65 -16.36
CA PRO A 113 8.23 0.36 -15.83
C PRO A 113 7.23 -0.30 -14.86
N PRO A 114 6.79 0.41 -13.80
CA PRO A 114 5.87 -0.16 -12.81
C PRO A 114 4.57 -0.66 -13.48
N PRO A 115 4.29 -1.97 -13.42
CA PRO A 115 3.24 -2.58 -14.23
C PRO A 115 1.83 -2.23 -13.72
N LEU A 116 1.65 -1.99 -12.41
CA LEU A 116 0.33 -1.72 -11.81
C LEU A 116 -0.04 -0.23 -11.81
N LEU A 117 0.88 0.65 -12.25
CA LEU A 117 0.54 2.04 -12.57
C LEU A 117 -0.18 2.17 -13.91
N ARG A 118 0.02 1.22 -14.83
CA ARG A 118 -0.72 1.18 -16.08
C ARG A 118 -2.08 0.53 -15.80
N GLY A 119 -3.16 1.26 -16.05
CA GLY A 119 -4.50 0.67 -16.10
C GLY A 119 -4.51 -0.55 -17.04
N PRO A 120 -5.47 -1.48 -16.89
CA PRO A 120 -5.46 -2.73 -17.63
C PRO A 120 -5.32 -2.43 -19.13
N SER A 121 -4.24 -2.92 -19.74
CA SER A 121 -4.01 -2.80 -21.19
C SER A 121 -4.98 -3.65 -22.01
N CYS A 122 -6.01 -4.21 -21.38
CA CYS A 122 -7.09 -4.92 -22.04
C CYS A 122 -7.98 -3.91 -22.76
N THR A 123 -7.71 -3.70 -24.06
CA THR A 123 -8.63 -3.03 -24.96
C THR A 123 -9.94 -3.82 -25.00
N LEU A 124 -10.96 -3.37 -24.26
CA LEU A 124 -12.31 -3.92 -24.33
C LEU A 124 -12.93 -3.50 -25.67
N SER A 125 -12.71 -4.30 -26.72
CA SER A 125 -13.41 -4.12 -27.99
C SER A 125 -14.83 -4.68 -27.86
N THR A 126 -15.81 -3.82 -27.65
CA THR A 126 -17.22 -4.21 -27.70
C THR A 126 -17.60 -4.42 -29.17
N VAL A 127 -17.64 -5.67 -29.63
CA VAL A 127 -18.18 -6.00 -30.96
C VAL A 127 -19.70 -6.00 -30.88
N THR A 128 -20.34 -4.97 -31.42
CA THR A 128 -21.79 -4.97 -31.63
C THR A 128 -22.09 -5.86 -32.84
N LYS A 129 -22.73 -7.02 -32.63
CA LYS A 129 -23.29 -7.81 -33.74
C LYS A 129 -24.44 -7.02 -34.38
N LYS A 130 -24.34 -6.81 -35.69
CA LYS A 130 -25.45 -6.35 -36.55
C LYS A 130 -26.50 -7.45 -36.71
#